data_AF-A0A3T2UVX9-F1
#
_entry.id   AF-A0A3T2UVX9-F1
#
_cell.length_a   1.000
_cell.length_b   1.000
_cell.length_c   1.000
_cell.angle_alpha   90.00
_cell.angle_beta   90.00
_cell.angle_gamma   90.00
#
_symmetry.space_group_name_H-M   'P 1'
#
loop_
_entity.id
_entity.type
_entity.pdbx_description
1 polymer ?
#
loop_
_entity_poly.entity_id
_entity_poly.type
_entity_poly.pdbx_seq_one_letter_code
_entity_poly.pdbx_strand_id
1 'polypeptide(L)'
;MIEHVGIEYIFVAEKIVHYAESNLEKKLNPSLLLILADHISNAISRVVSGIQINNVFLEEIKALYKAEYAISRDALTIINEQFSVQLPDDEIGFIALHILNNYENSVDYESVRIIELSQKITELIEVVYNRRVDRSSFNYSRFMMHLKYFSSRVLCNEKIKQKNIGDIYEQFLEKDFQLQRAIHEIERYLYATFKYDSLLEEKLYLSIRIKVLMD
;
A
#
# COMPACT_ATOMS: atom_id res chain seq x y z
N MET A 1 -1.28 -26.57 -2.05
CA MET A 1 -1.44 -27.84 -1.31
C MET A 1 -2.61 -27.60 -0.36
N ILE A 2 -3.83 -27.93 -0.79
CA ILE A 2 -5.07 -27.64 -0.06
C ILE A 2 -5.45 -28.93 0.66
N GLU A 3 -4.78 -29.21 1.77
CA GLU A 3 -5.16 -30.33 2.64
C GLU A 3 -5.88 -29.75 3.85
N HIS A 4 -7.21 -29.91 3.87
CA HIS A 4 -8.11 -29.69 5.00
C HIS A 4 -8.36 -28.24 5.46
N VAL A 5 -8.84 -27.36 4.58
CA VAL A 5 -9.56 -26.16 5.02
C VAL A 5 -10.99 -26.58 5.39
N GLY A 6 -11.35 -26.42 6.67
CA GLY A 6 -12.70 -26.68 7.17
C GLY A 6 -13.78 -25.89 6.41
N ILE A 7 -14.96 -26.49 6.25
CA ILE A 7 -16.07 -25.91 5.47
C ILE A 7 -16.55 -24.58 6.06
N GLU A 8 -16.40 -24.42 7.37
CA GLU A 8 -16.69 -23.20 8.12
C GLU A 8 -15.84 -22.01 7.65
N TYR A 9 -14.57 -22.22 7.30
CA TYR A 9 -13.70 -21.16 6.76
C TYR A 9 -14.12 -20.77 5.35
N ILE A 10 -14.54 -21.74 4.53
CA ILE A 10 -15.04 -21.49 3.18
C ILE A 10 -16.31 -20.64 3.22
N PHE A 11 -17.24 -20.95 4.12
CA PHE A 11 -18.49 -20.19 4.28
C PHE A 11 -18.22 -18.73 4.69
N VAL A 12 -17.28 -18.51 5.61
CA VAL A 12 -16.91 -17.15 6.03
C VAL A 12 -16.20 -16.40 4.91
N ALA A 13 -15.29 -17.07 4.20
CA ALA A 13 -14.62 -16.49 3.05
C ALA A 13 -15.63 -16.11 1.95
N GLU A 14 -16.63 -16.95 1.68
CA GLU A 14 -17.71 -16.65 0.73
C GLU A 14 -18.50 -15.40 1.14
N LYS A 15 -18.88 -15.29 2.42
CA LYS A 15 -19.54 -14.10 2.96
C LYS A 15 -18.69 -12.83 2.77
N ILE A 16 -17.38 -12.92 3.02
CA ILE A 16 -16.44 -11.79 2.86
C ILE A 16 -16.27 -11.42 1.39
N VAL A 17 -16.10 -12.40 0.49
CA VAL A 17 -15.98 -12.15 -0.96
C VAL A 17 -17.24 -11.46 -1.47
N HIS A 18 -18.42 -11.98 -1.13
CA HIS A 18 -19.68 -11.38 -1.56
C HIS A 18 -19.87 -9.95 -1.01
N TYR A 19 -19.49 -9.72 0.25
CA TYR A 19 -19.49 -8.38 0.83
C TYR A 19 -18.53 -7.44 0.11
N ALA A 20 -17.31 -7.90 -0.20
CA ALA A 20 -16.31 -7.12 -0.91
C ALA A 20 -16.77 -6.76 -2.33
N GLU A 21 -17.27 -7.72 -3.11
CA GLU A 21 -17.79 -7.48 -4.47
C GLU A 21 -18.93 -6.46 -4.48
N SER A 22 -19.85 -6.57 -3.51
CA SER A 22 -21.00 -5.68 -3.38
C SER A 22 -20.58 -4.24 -3.05
N ASN A 23 -19.60 -4.05 -2.17
CA ASN A 23 -19.13 -2.72 -1.75
C ASN A 23 -18.12 -2.08 -2.71
N LEU A 24 -17.40 -2.90 -3.50
CA LEU A 24 -16.43 -2.40 -4.49
C LEU A 24 -17.06 -2.16 -5.87
N GLU A 25 -18.28 -2.66 -6.09
CA GLU A 25 -18.95 -2.70 -7.40
C GLU A 25 -18.05 -3.35 -8.48
N LYS A 26 -17.29 -4.38 -8.07
CA LYS A 26 -16.32 -5.08 -8.89
C LYS A 26 -16.36 -6.56 -8.63
N LYS A 27 -16.11 -7.34 -9.67
CA LYS A 27 -15.89 -8.79 -9.54
C LYS A 27 -14.49 -9.10 -9.06
N LEU A 28 -14.40 -10.11 -8.21
CA LEU A 28 -13.13 -10.65 -7.72
C LEU A 28 -12.87 -12.00 -8.38
N ASN A 29 -11.59 -12.37 -8.47
CA ASN A 29 -11.17 -13.65 -9.00
C ASN A 29 -11.73 -14.76 -8.09
N PRO A 30 -12.39 -15.80 -8.65
CA PRO A 30 -12.89 -16.92 -7.86
C PRO A 30 -11.84 -17.61 -6.96
N SER A 31 -10.54 -17.51 -7.29
CA SER A 31 -9.46 -17.99 -6.44
C SER A 31 -9.42 -17.34 -5.06
N LEU A 32 -9.91 -16.11 -4.92
CA LEU A 32 -9.92 -15.36 -3.67
C LEU A 32 -10.65 -16.11 -2.56
N LEU A 33 -11.72 -16.84 -2.90
CA LEU A 33 -12.48 -17.64 -1.94
C LEU A 33 -11.57 -18.63 -1.20
N LEU A 34 -10.79 -19.41 -1.95
CA LEU A 34 -9.90 -20.42 -1.38
C LEU A 34 -8.70 -19.78 -0.66
N ILE A 35 -8.18 -18.67 -1.20
CA ILE A 35 -7.08 -17.92 -0.60
C ILE A 35 -7.49 -17.36 0.77
N LEU A 36 -8.66 -16.74 0.86
CA LEU A 36 -9.17 -16.20 2.12
C LEU A 36 -9.50 -17.31 3.12
N ALA A 37 -10.09 -18.42 2.68
CA ALA A 37 -10.40 -19.53 3.59
C ALA A 37 -9.12 -20.11 4.23
N ASP A 38 -8.06 -20.32 3.44
CA ASP A 38 -6.74 -20.73 3.94
C ASP A 38 -6.12 -19.67 4.86
N HIS A 39 -6.16 -18.40 4.45
CA HIS A 39 -5.62 -17.29 5.23
C HIS A 39 -6.30 -17.17 6.61
N ILE A 40 -7.62 -17.27 6.68
CA ILE A 40 -8.41 -17.21 7.92
C ILE A 40 -8.06 -18.38 8.84
N SER A 41 -8.03 -19.61 8.29
CA SER A 41 -7.64 -20.80 9.05
C SER A 41 -6.24 -20.63 9.68
N ASN A 42 -5.29 -20.14 8.88
CA ASN A 42 -3.93 -19.88 9.33
C ASN A 42 -3.84 -18.71 10.33
N ALA A 43 -4.62 -17.64 10.16
CA ALA A 43 -4.70 -16.51 11.09
C ALA A 43 -5.16 -16.94 12.49
N ILE A 44 -6.22 -17.76 12.54
CA ILE A 44 -6.75 -18.30 13.79
C ILE A 44 -5.74 -19.24 14.43
N SER A 45 -5.15 -20.16 13.66
CA SER A 45 -4.12 -21.08 14.15
C SER A 45 -2.93 -20.33 14.78
N ARG A 46 -2.48 -19.23 14.15
CA ARG A 46 -1.42 -18.37 14.69
C ARG A 46 -1.80 -17.73 16.02
N VAL A 47 -2.98 -17.11 16.10
CA VAL A 47 -3.44 -16.45 17.32
C VAL A 47 -3.61 -17.43 18.48
N VAL A 48 -4.17 -18.61 18.21
CA VAL A 48 -4.32 -19.69 19.21
C VAL A 48 -2.95 -20.17 19.70
N SER A 49 -1.95 -20.18 18.82
CA SER A 49 -0.56 -20.54 19.15
C SER A 49 0.24 -19.39 19.79
N GLY A 50 -0.38 -18.23 20.04
CA GLY A 50 0.29 -17.05 20.60
C GLY A 50 1.30 -16.39 19.64
N ILE A 51 1.22 -16.69 18.34
CA ILE A 51 2.09 -16.11 17.32
C ILE A 51 1.52 -14.76 16.91
N GLN A 52 2.28 -13.69 17.18
CA GLN A 52 1.96 -12.35 16.71
C GLN A 52 2.49 -12.13 15.29
N ILE A 53 1.70 -11.42 14.50
CA ILE A 53 2.10 -10.97 13.17
C ILE A 53 1.88 -9.47 13.06
N ASN A 54 2.75 -8.82 12.32
CA ASN A 54 2.66 -7.39 12.03
C ASN A 54 2.56 -7.20 10.53
N ASN A 55 1.64 -6.35 10.09
CA ASN A 55 1.55 -5.92 8.71
C ASN A 55 2.28 -4.59 8.57
N VAL A 56 3.47 -4.64 7.96
CA VAL A 56 4.31 -3.45 7.78
C VAL A 56 3.67 -2.40 6.88
N PHE A 57 2.64 -2.75 6.09
CA PHE A 57 2.00 -1.87 5.12
C PHE A 57 0.65 -1.31 5.57
N LEU A 58 0.23 -1.54 6.81
CA LEU A 58 -1.13 -1.23 7.27
C LEU A 58 -1.52 0.24 7.04
N GLU A 59 -0.62 1.18 7.34
CA GLU A 59 -0.87 2.61 7.18
C GLU A 59 -0.85 3.04 5.71
N GLU A 60 0.01 2.45 4.88
CA GLU A 60 0.02 2.66 3.44
C GLU A 60 -1.28 2.16 2.81
N ILE A 61 -1.75 0.96 3.17
CA ILE A 61 -3.02 0.39 2.71
C ILE A 61 -4.17 1.31 3.11
N LYS A 62 -4.23 1.73 4.36
CA LYS A 62 -5.24 2.66 4.88
C LYS A 62 -5.24 4.00 4.14
N ALA A 63 -4.07 4.51 3.76
CA ALA A 63 -3.95 5.76 3.03
C ALA A 63 -4.33 5.63 1.54
N LEU A 64 -3.98 4.52 0.89
CA LEU A 64 -4.04 4.31 -0.57
C LEU A 64 -5.29 3.57 -1.07
N TYR A 65 -5.85 2.71 -0.23
CA TYR A 65 -6.89 1.73 -0.56
C TYR A 65 -7.98 1.73 0.52
N LYS A 66 -8.57 2.91 0.72
CA LYS A 66 -9.54 3.18 1.80
C LYS A 66 -10.75 2.25 1.76
N ALA A 67 -11.24 1.90 0.56
CA ALA A 67 -12.37 1.02 0.39
C ALA A 67 -12.01 -0.41 0.81
N GLU A 68 -10.89 -0.94 0.30
CA GLU A 68 -10.40 -2.28 0.63
C GLU A 68 -10.04 -2.40 2.12
N TYR A 69 -9.45 -1.37 2.72
CA TYR A 69 -9.19 -1.31 4.16
C TYR A 69 -10.49 -1.37 4.98
N ALA A 70 -11.50 -0.57 4.62
CA ALA A 70 -12.79 -0.56 5.33
C ALA A 70 -13.50 -1.91 5.23
N ILE A 71 -13.53 -2.50 4.03
CA ILE A 71 -14.08 -3.84 3.79
C ILE A 71 -13.34 -4.89 4.62
N SER A 72 -12.02 -4.81 4.68
CA SER A 72 -11.18 -5.75 5.43
C SER A 72 -11.35 -5.64 6.93
N ARG A 73 -11.62 -4.44 7.45
CA ARG A 73 -11.98 -4.21 8.86
C ARG A 73 -13.33 -4.87 9.19
N ASP A 74 -14.30 -4.71 8.30
CA ASP A 74 -15.61 -5.34 8.48
C ASP A 74 -15.50 -6.87 8.34
N ALA A 75 -14.66 -7.36 7.43
CA ALA A 75 -14.32 -8.78 7.30
C ALA A 75 -13.66 -9.34 8.57
N LEU A 76 -12.72 -8.62 9.18
CA LEU A 76 -12.11 -8.98 10.46
C LEU A 76 -13.17 -9.13 11.56
N THR A 77 -14.15 -8.23 11.58
CA THR A 77 -15.29 -8.30 12.51
C THR A 77 -16.10 -9.57 12.29
N ILE A 78 -16.44 -9.89 11.03
CA ILE A 78 -17.15 -11.12 10.65
C ILE A 78 -16.38 -12.38 11.12
N ILE A 79 -15.06 -12.40 10.94
CA ILE A 79 -14.22 -13.53 11.34
C ILE A 79 -14.22 -13.70 12.86
N ASN A 80 -13.98 -12.60 13.59
CA ASN A 80 -13.93 -12.61 15.05
C ASN A 80 -15.26 -13.07 15.66
N GLU A 81 -16.39 -12.60 15.11
CA GLU A 81 -17.73 -13.02 15.54
C GLU A 81 -18.00 -14.49 15.26
N GLN A 82 -17.69 -14.97 14.04
CA GLN A 82 -17.97 -16.35 13.66
C GLN A 82 -17.18 -17.36 14.49
N PHE A 83 -15.89 -17.09 14.72
CA PHE A 83 -14.98 -18.04 15.36
C PHE A 83 -14.77 -17.76 16.85
N SER A 84 -15.40 -16.71 17.40
CA SER A 84 -15.21 -16.28 18.80
C SER A 84 -13.73 -16.08 19.16
N VAL A 85 -13.00 -15.41 18.27
CA VAL A 85 -11.57 -15.11 18.40
C VAL A 85 -11.34 -13.59 18.39
N GLN A 86 -10.11 -13.18 18.74
CA GLN A 86 -9.67 -11.79 18.63
C GLN A 86 -8.40 -11.74 17.78
N LEU A 87 -8.58 -11.65 16.47
CA LEU A 87 -7.48 -11.41 15.54
C LEU A 87 -6.98 -9.96 15.64
N PRO A 88 -5.68 -9.71 15.47
CA PRO A 88 -5.10 -8.37 15.52
C PRO A 88 -5.50 -7.53 14.30
N ASP A 89 -5.46 -6.20 14.46
CA ASP A 89 -5.76 -5.23 13.39
C ASP A 89 -4.83 -5.39 12.17
N ASP A 90 -3.65 -5.98 12.33
CA ASP A 90 -2.74 -6.32 11.24
C ASP A 90 -3.38 -7.25 10.18
N GLU A 91 -4.36 -8.08 10.56
CA GLU A 91 -5.11 -8.93 9.62
C GLU A 91 -5.99 -8.10 8.67
N ILE A 92 -6.38 -6.87 9.04
CA ILE A 92 -7.04 -5.93 8.12
C ILE A 92 -6.16 -5.69 6.90
N GLY A 93 -4.86 -5.49 7.12
CA GLY A 93 -3.90 -5.28 6.04
C GLY A 93 -3.75 -6.51 5.16
N PHE A 94 -3.69 -7.71 5.75
CA PHE A 94 -3.53 -8.95 4.96
C PHE A 94 -4.77 -9.28 4.13
N ILE A 95 -5.97 -9.13 4.70
CA ILE A 95 -7.23 -9.30 3.97
C ILE A 95 -7.32 -8.29 2.83
N ALA A 96 -6.94 -7.02 3.07
CA ALA A 96 -6.96 -5.99 2.03
C ALA A 96 -6.02 -6.33 0.88
N LEU A 97 -4.81 -6.85 1.18
CA LEU A 97 -3.87 -7.29 0.15
C LEU A 97 -4.41 -8.47 -0.67
N HIS A 98 -5.11 -9.43 -0.04
CA HIS A 98 -5.77 -10.52 -0.77
C HIS A 98 -6.82 -9.99 -1.74
N ILE A 99 -7.65 -9.04 -1.30
CA ILE A 99 -8.66 -8.40 -2.17
C ILE A 99 -7.98 -7.67 -3.32
N LEU A 100 -6.96 -6.83 -3.03
CA LEU A 100 -6.24 -6.04 -4.04
C LEU A 100 -5.56 -6.90 -5.11
N ASN A 101 -5.10 -8.09 -4.75
CA ASN A 101 -4.42 -9.02 -5.67
C ASN A 101 -5.37 -9.90 -6.48
N ASN A 102 -6.68 -9.85 -6.22
CA ASN A 102 -7.65 -10.74 -6.84
C ASN A 102 -8.79 -9.97 -7.51
N TYR A 103 -8.53 -8.82 -8.14
CA TYR A 103 -9.50 -8.22 -9.05
C TYR A 103 -9.53 -9.00 -10.38
N GLU A 104 -10.71 -9.30 -10.93
CA GLU A 104 -10.88 -10.18 -12.12
C GLU A 104 -10.14 -9.68 -13.39
N ASN A 105 -9.80 -8.39 -13.46
CA ASN A 105 -9.10 -7.76 -14.60
C ASN A 105 -7.88 -6.91 -14.20
N SER A 106 -7.30 -7.11 -13.01
CA SER A 106 -6.08 -6.37 -12.65
C SER A 106 -4.88 -6.86 -13.46
N VAL A 107 -4.11 -5.94 -14.03
CA VAL A 107 -2.75 -6.22 -14.45
C VAL A 107 -1.96 -6.53 -13.17
N ASP A 108 -1.55 -7.79 -13.06
CA ASP A 108 -0.98 -8.47 -11.89
C ASP A 108 -0.06 -7.60 -10.98
N TYR A 109 -0.27 -7.71 -9.66
CA TYR A 109 0.60 -7.24 -8.55
C TYR A 109 1.03 -5.77 -8.48
N GLU A 110 0.50 -4.86 -9.31
CA GLU A 110 0.89 -3.45 -9.26
C GLU A 110 0.57 -2.79 -7.91
N SER A 111 -0.55 -3.16 -7.26
CA SER A 111 -0.93 -2.55 -5.98
C SER A 111 0.08 -2.82 -4.85
N VAL A 112 0.59 -4.05 -4.74
CA VAL A 112 1.60 -4.39 -3.72
C VAL A 112 2.90 -3.66 -4.01
N ARG A 113 3.37 -3.66 -5.26
CA ARG A 113 4.59 -2.95 -5.62
C ARG A 113 4.48 -1.43 -5.44
N ILE A 114 3.29 -0.87 -5.67
CA ILE A 114 3.00 0.54 -5.39
C ILE A 114 3.11 0.82 -3.89
N ILE A 115 2.54 -0.04 -3.05
CA ILE A 115 2.62 0.08 -1.59
C ILE A 115 4.08 0.00 -1.14
N GLU A 116 4.83 -1.01 -1.60
CA GLU A 116 6.25 -1.21 -1.28
C GLU A 116 7.10 -0.02 -1.69
N LEU A 117 6.91 0.49 -2.91
CA LEU A 117 7.64 1.65 -3.39
C LEU A 117 7.26 2.92 -2.60
N SER A 118 5.99 3.10 -2.26
CA SER A 118 5.51 4.24 -1.48
C SER A 118 6.09 4.23 -0.06
N GLN A 119 6.12 3.06 0.57
CA GLN A 119 6.77 2.86 1.86
C GLN A 119 8.27 3.15 1.74
N LYS A 120 8.94 2.61 0.71
CA LYS A 120 10.38 2.79 0.56
C LYS A 120 10.79 4.25 0.38
N ILE A 121 10.03 5.00 -0.42
CA ILE A 121 10.24 6.44 -0.59
C ILE A 121 10.05 7.16 0.75
N THR A 122 9.01 6.81 1.50
CA THR A 122 8.76 7.37 2.84
C THR A 122 9.92 7.10 3.79
N GLU A 123 10.45 5.88 3.83
CA GLU A 123 11.62 5.52 4.64
C GLU A 123 12.86 6.35 4.28
N LEU A 124 13.13 6.55 2.98
CA LEU A 124 14.26 7.37 2.53
C LEU A 124 14.14 8.81 3.03
N ILE A 125 12.93 9.36 2.99
CA ILE A 125 12.64 10.70 3.53
C ILE A 125 12.87 10.72 5.05
N GLU A 126 12.33 9.75 5.80
CA GLU A 126 12.49 9.68 7.25
C GLU A 126 13.97 9.58 7.67
N VAL A 127 14.78 8.82 6.92
CA VAL A 127 16.23 8.69 7.14
C VAL A 127 16.95 10.01 6.91
N VAL A 128 16.64 10.74 5.83
CA VAL A 128 17.31 12.01 5.52
C VAL A 128 16.95 13.11 6.51
N TYR A 129 15.69 13.18 6.92
CA TYR A 129 15.21 14.17 7.88
C TYR A 129 15.44 13.78 9.34
N ASN A 130 15.89 12.55 9.61
CA ASN A 130 16.06 11.99 10.95
C ASN A 130 14.80 12.16 11.82
N ARG A 131 13.63 11.98 11.21
CA ARG A 131 12.31 12.16 11.84
C ARG A 131 11.31 11.20 11.21
N ARG A 132 10.41 10.64 12.02
CA ARG A 132 9.28 9.84 11.52
C ARG A 132 8.17 10.73 10.98
N VAL A 133 7.60 10.31 9.86
CA VAL A 133 6.41 10.90 9.27
C VAL A 133 5.19 10.48 10.09
N ASP A 134 4.31 11.43 10.38
CA ASP A 134 3.00 11.13 10.96
C ASP A 134 2.08 10.52 9.89
N ARG A 135 2.03 9.18 9.87
CA ARG A 135 1.24 8.40 8.92
C ARG A 135 -0.28 8.52 9.14
N SER A 136 -0.71 9.03 10.29
CA SER A 136 -2.13 9.30 10.55
C SER A 136 -2.61 10.63 9.99
N SER A 137 -1.67 11.50 9.57
CA SER A 137 -1.98 12.86 9.13
C SER A 137 -2.66 12.93 7.77
N PHE A 138 -3.43 13.99 7.57
CA PHE A 138 -4.00 14.33 6.27
C PHE A 138 -2.92 14.57 5.20
N ASN A 139 -1.79 15.17 5.60
CA ASN A 139 -0.65 15.41 4.71
C ASN A 139 -0.05 14.10 4.20
N TYR A 140 0.05 13.08 5.06
CA TYR A 140 0.46 11.74 4.64
C TYR A 140 -0.51 11.09 3.67
N SER A 141 -1.82 11.11 3.95
CA SER A 141 -2.81 10.55 3.03
C SER A 141 -2.76 11.21 1.64
N ARG A 142 -2.56 12.54 1.58
CA ARG A 142 -2.38 13.26 0.32
C ARG A 142 -1.06 12.91 -0.35
N PHE A 143 0.04 12.81 0.40
CA PHE A 143 1.35 12.40 -0.13
C PHE A 143 1.28 11.00 -0.75
N MET A 144 0.70 10.04 -0.04
CA MET A 144 0.47 8.67 -0.50
C MET A 144 -0.34 8.63 -1.80
N MET A 145 -1.44 9.39 -1.92
CA MET A 145 -2.21 9.47 -3.16
C MET A 145 -1.34 9.87 -4.35
N HIS A 146 -0.42 10.81 -4.18
CA HIS A 146 0.47 11.21 -5.26
C HIS A 146 1.58 10.21 -5.53
N LEU A 147 2.12 9.58 -4.49
CA LEU A 147 3.04 8.47 -4.65
C LEU A 147 2.40 7.30 -5.38
N LYS A 148 1.12 6.99 -5.16
CA LYS A 148 0.40 5.97 -5.93
C LYS A 148 0.58 6.12 -7.45
N TYR A 149 0.33 7.33 -7.95
CA TYR A 149 0.46 7.62 -9.38
C TYR A 149 1.90 7.67 -9.83
N PHE A 150 2.81 8.22 -9.01
CA PHE A 150 4.24 8.23 -9.31
C PHE A 150 4.80 6.81 -9.40
N SER A 151 4.55 5.99 -8.38
CA SER A 151 4.91 4.57 -8.33
C SER A 151 4.35 3.81 -9.52
N SER A 152 3.07 3.97 -9.87
CA SER A 152 2.51 3.31 -11.06
C SER A 152 3.28 3.66 -12.33
N ARG A 153 3.70 4.92 -12.52
CA ARG A 153 4.49 5.33 -13.69
C ARG A 153 5.89 4.74 -13.69
N VAL A 154 6.57 4.75 -12.54
CA VAL A 154 7.88 4.13 -12.36
C VAL A 154 7.82 2.65 -12.73
N LEU A 155 6.78 1.95 -12.26
CA LEU A 155 6.60 0.52 -12.48
C LEU A 155 6.23 0.17 -13.92
N CYS A 156 5.46 1.02 -14.61
CA CYS A 156 5.17 0.86 -16.05
C CYS A 156 6.29 1.39 -16.97
N ASN A 157 7.36 1.99 -16.41
CA ASN A 157 8.39 2.71 -17.13
C ASN A 157 7.82 3.72 -18.16
N GLU A 158 6.74 4.39 -17.78
CA GLU A 158 6.04 5.33 -18.66
C GLU A 158 6.90 6.59 -18.84
N LYS A 159 7.30 6.87 -20.08
CA LYS A 159 8.06 8.07 -20.43
C LYS A 159 7.10 9.22 -20.74
N ILE A 160 7.09 10.24 -19.87
CA ILE A 160 6.35 11.49 -20.13
C ILE A 160 7.24 12.45 -20.90
N LYS A 161 6.64 13.32 -21.73
CA LYS A 161 7.35 14.43 -22.37
C LYS A 161 7.73 15.49 -21.33
N GLN A 162 9.01 15.82 -21.26
CA GLN A 162 9.52 16.91 -20.44
C GLN A 162 8.92 18.25 -20.88
N LYS A 163 8.44 19.03 -19.90
CA LYS A 163 8.07 20.44 -20.06
C LYS A 163 9.25 21.30 -19.60
N ASN A 164 9.26 22.56 -20.05
CA ASN A 164 10.33 23.47 -19.72
C ASN A 164 10.06 24.14 -18.36
N ILE A 165 10.52 23.52 -17.27
CA ILE A 165 10.34 24.00 -15.88
C ILE A 165 11.64 24.07 -15.07
N GLY A 166 12.80 24.07 -15.76
CA GLY A 166 14.17 24.17 -15.21
C GLY A 166 14.29 25.13 -14.03
N ASP A 167 14.07 26.41 -14.35
CA ASP A 167 14.30 27.54 -13.46
C ASP A 167 13.45 27.47 -12.18
N ILE A 168 12.21 26.96 -12.27
CA ILE A 168 11.30 26.85 -11.13
C ILE A 168 11.81 25.80 -10.13
N TYR A 169 12.31 24.67 -10.63
CA TYR A 169 12.82 23.60 -9.78
C TYR A 169 14.07 24.02 -9.02
N GLU A 170 15.02 24.65 -9.72
CA GLU A 170 16.27 25.11 -9.10
C GLU A 170 16.01 26.16 -8.02
N GLN A 171 15.12 27.12 -8.29
CA GLN A 171 14.71 28.14 -7.32
C GLN A 171 13.98 27.53 -6.11
N PHE A 172 13.13 26.52 -6.33
CA PHE A 172 12.37 25.89 -5.25
C PHE A 172 13.26 25.16 -4.24
N LEU A 173 14.31 24.50 -4.74
CA LEU A 173 15.27 23.79 -3.90
C LEU A 173 16.35 24.70 -3.32
N GLU A 174 16.42 25.96 -3.74
CA GLU A 174 17.49 26.88 -3.32
C GLU A 174 17.54 26.96 -1.79
N LYS A 175 18.70 26.63 -1.21
CA LYS A 175 19.00 26.65 0.24
C LYS A 175 18.32 25.57 1.09
N ASP A 176 17.56 24.63 0.52
CA ASP A 176 16.99 23.49 1.26
C ASP A 176 17.81 22.20 1.05
N PHE A 177 18.95 22.10 1.73
CA PHE A 177 19.89 20.99 1.55
C PHE A 177 19.32 19.62 1.99
N GLN A 178 18.42 19.59 2.97
CA GLN A 178 17.78 18.34 3.38
C GLN A 178 16.82 17.84 2.30
N LEU A 179 16.00 18.73 1.73
CA LEU A 179 15.10 18.38 0.64
C LEU A 179 15.88 17.94 -0.61
N GLN A 180 16.95 18.65 -0.98
CA GLN A 180 17.84 18.25 -2.07
C GLN A 180 18.39 16.84 -1.85
N ARG A 181 18.86 16.55 -0.63
CA ARG A 181 19.37 15.21 -0.28
C ARG A 181 18.28 14.15 -0.36
N ALA A 182 17.07 14.42 0.13
CA ALA A 182 15.96 13.47 0.08
C ALA A 182 15.60 13.10 -1.37
N ILE A 183 15.51 14.10 -2.26
CA ILE A 183 15.27 13.85 -3.69
C ILE A 183 16.41 13.03 -4.30
N HIS A 184 17.66 13.38 -4.02
CA HIS A 184 18.80 12.63 -4.54
C HIS A 184 18.81 11.16 -4.10
N GLU A 185 18.50 10.88 -2.83
CA GLU A 185 18.42 9.51 -2.31
C GLU A 185 17.29 8.71 -2.98
N ILE A 186 16.14 9.34 -3.22
CA ILE A 186 15.02 8.74 -3.96
C ILE A 186 15.45 8.42 -5.40
N GLU A 187 16.05 9.38 -6.11
CA GLU A 187 16.52 9.18 -7.48
C GLU A 187 17.53 8.03 -7.59
N ARG A 188 18.51 7.99 -6.66
CA ARG A 188 19.51 6.93 -6.63
C ARG A 188 18.87 5.55 -6.44
N TYR A 189 17.88 5.45 -5.55
CA TYR A 189 17.13 4.22 -5.33
C TYR A 189 16.33 3.80 -6.58
N LEU A 190 15.63 4.74 -7.21
CA LEU A 190 14.83 4.48 -8.40
C LEU A 190 15.68 4.02 -9.59
N TYR A 191 16.82 4.67 -9.82
CA TYR A 191 17.74 4.28 -10.87
C TYR A 191 18.38 2.91 -10.60
N ALA A 192 18.80 2.64 -9.36
CA ALA A 192 19.41 1.37 -9.00
C ALA A 192 18.43 0.19 -9.17
N THR A 193 17.17 0.38 -8.78
CA THR A 193 16.17 -0.69 -8.69
C THR A 193 15.38 -0.88 -9.99
N PHE A 194 15.00 0.22 -10.64
CA PHE A 194 14.07 0.21 -11.80
C PHE A 194 14.69 0.74 -13.09
N LYS A 195 15.94 1.24 -13.07
CA LYS A 195 16.55 1.98 -14.19
C LYS A 195 15.68 3.17 -14.64
N TYR A 196 15.04 3.80 -13.66
CA TYR A 196 14.13 4.91 -13.90
C TYR A 196 14.82 6.25 -13.63
N ASP A 197 14.90 7.09 -14.66
CA ASP A 197 15.40 8.46 -14.57
C ASP A 197 14.21 9.41 -14.35
N SER A 198 14.14 10.01 -13.16
CA SER A 198 13.02 10.90 -12.80
C SER A 198 13.05 12.19 -13.60
N LEU A 199 11.90 12.62 -14.12
CA LEU A 199 11.77 13.89 -14.82
C LEU A 199 11.82 15.06 -13.83
N LEU A 200 12.19 16.25 -14.33
CA LEU A 200 12.28 17.44 -13.49
C LEU A 200 10.94 17.80 -12.84
N GLU A 201 9.83 17.59 -13.53
CA GLU A 201 8.48 17.81 -13.00
C GLU A 201 8.17 16.91 -11.81
N GLU A 202 8.61 15.66 -11.89
CA GLU A 202 8.37 14.67 -10.84
C GLU A 202 9.22 14.98 -9.62
N LYS A 203 10.47 15.40 -9.83
CA LYS A 203 11.33 15.89 -8.75
C LYS A 203 10.74 17.12 -8.09
N LEU A 204 10.27 18.12 -8.85
CA LEU A 204 9.62 19.31 -8.30
C LEU A 204 8.37 18.94 -7.51
N TYR A 205 7.54 18.07 -8.06
CA TYR A 205 6.32 17.62 -7.42
C TYR A 205 6.59 16.90 -6.08
N LEU A 206 7.52 15.94 -6.11
CA LEU A 206 7.98 15.25 -4.90
C LEU A 206 8.55 16.25 -3.90
N SER A 207 9.34 17.22 -4.36
CA SER A 207 9.94 18.24 -3.50
C SER A 207 8.89 19.04 -2.74
N ILE A 208 7.86 19.52 -3.44
CA ILE A 208 6.74 20.25 -2.84
C ILE A 208 6.01 19.38 -1.80
N ARG A 209 5.75 18.11 -2.13
CA ARG A 209 5.02 17.22 -1.23
C ARG A 209 5.83 16.79 -0.02
N ILE A 210 7.13 16.54 -0.17
CA ILE A 210 8.04 16.23 0.93
C ILE A 210 8.11 17.42 1.89
N LYS A 211 8.22 18.65 1.36
CA LYS A 211 8.24 19.85 2.20
C LYS A 211 6.98 19.94 3.08
N VAL A 212 5.79 19.83 2.47
CA VAL A 212 4.50 19.82 3.19
C VAL A 212 4.35 18.64 4.15
N LEU A 213 5.00 17.50 3.88
CA LEU A 213 4.96 16.33 4.74
C LEU A 213 5.83 16.51 6.00
N MET A 214 6.93 17.25 5.87
CA MET A 214 7.95 17.39 6.91
C MET A 214 7.84 18.68 7.74
N ASP A 215 7.18 19.71 7.20
CA ASP A 215 6.76 20.93 7.91
C ASP A 215 5.68 20.62 8.97
#